data_AF-A0AAU0SFW0-F1
#
_entry.id   AF-A0AAU0SFW0-F1
#
_cell.length_a   1.000
_cell.length_b   1.000
_cell.length_c   1.000
_cell.angle_alpha   90.00
_cell.angle_beta   90.00
_cell.angle_gamma   90.00
#
_symmetry.space_group_name_H-M   'P 1'
#
loop_
_entity.id
_entity.type
_entity.pdbx_description
1 polymer ?
#
loop_
_entity_poly.entity_id
_entity_poly.type
_entity_poly.pdbx_seq_one_letter_code
_entity_poly.pdbx_strand_id
1 'polypeptide(L)'
;MNPLFALAAFLSALWSISLQQREYRAASKQLAAQIEIAREELETFSSERLGEEFLHVIRDIDQRLSALLLEVISPPNAPQAVTISQMVAEADRIVMQGGSSPAFTHFLHYANSPGSVVEAPVREIKYLVNKLREFLEHYSRYKAKGFAPVLVYYADKAYQLMNMLEAIGGMPPKTREFFATVSDPHR
;
A
#
# COMPACT_ATOMS: atom_id res chain seq x y z
N MET A 1 -69.83 -19.65 36.09
CA MET A 1 -69.20 -18.78 35.08
C MET A 1 -70.03 -18.84 33.81
N ASN A 2 -70.38 -17.71 33.20
CA ASN A 2 -71.21 -17.71 32.00
C ASN A 2 -70.34 -18.05 30.77
N PRO A 3 -70.65 -19.13 30.04
CA PRO A 3 -69.79 -19.69 28.98
C PRO A 3 -69.51 -18.71 27.83
N LEU A 4 -70.41 -17.75 27.59
CA LEU A 4 -70.21 -16.71 26.59
C LEU A 4 -69.03 -15.77 26.92
N PHE A 5 -68.85 -15.43 28.20
CA PHE A 5 -67.72 -14.60 28.62
C PHE A 5 -66.40 -15.36 28.55
N ALA A 6 -66.40 -16.67 28.83
CA ALA A 6 -65.21 -17.51 28.68
C ALA A 6 -64.79 -17.65 27.20
N LEU A 7 -65.74 -17.80 26.28
CA LEU A 7 -65.49 -17.82 24.84
C LEU A 7 -64.92 -16.47 24.34
N ALA A 8 -65.51 -15.36 24.77
CA ALA A 8 -65.04 -14.02 24.40
C ALA A 8 -63.62 -13.74 24.92
N ALA A 9 -63.32 -14.13 26.16
CA ALA A 9 -61.96 -14.02 26.72
C ALA A 9 -60.95 -14.87 25.95
N PHE A 10 -61.32 -16.09 25.55
CA PHE A 10 -60.47 -16.98 24.76
C PHE A 10 -60.18 -16.42 23.36
N LEU A 11 -61.19 -15.88 22.68
CA LEU A 11 -61.02 -15.25 21.35
C LEU A 11 -60.15 -13.99 21.43
N SER A 12 -60.33 -13.17 22.47
CA SER A 12 -59.48 -12.00 22.71
C SER A 12 -58.02 -12.38 22.98
N ALA A 13 -57.78 -13.45 23.75
CA ALA A 13 -56.44 -13.97 24.00
C ALA A 13 -55.78 -14.50 22.70
N LEU A 14 -56.52 -15.28 21.89
CA LEU A 14 -56.04 -15.75 20.59
C LEU A 14 -55.70 -14.60 19.64
N TRP A 15 -56.54 -13.57 19.60
CA TRP A 15 -56.30 -12.40 18.77
C TRP A 15 -55.06 -11.62 19.23
N SER A 16 -54.90 -11.41 20.53
CA SER A 16 -53.73 -10.75 21.11
C SER A 16 -52.42 -11.51 20.81
N ILE A 17 -52.42 -12.84 20.94
CA ILE A 17 -51.27 -13.68 20.59
C ILE A 17 -50.93 -13.56 19.10
N SER A 18 -51.95 -13.57 18.23
CA SER A 18 -51.75 -13.44 16.78
C SER A 18 -51.16 -12.09 16.38
N LEU A 19 -51.56 -11.01 17.07
CA LEU A 19 -51.04 -9.67 16.85
C LEU A 19 -49.59 -9.56 17.34
N GLN A 20 -49.31 -10.01 18.55
CA GLN A 20 -47.96 -10.07 19.11
C GLN A 20 -47.01 -10.86 18.20
N GLN A 21 -47.42 -12.03 17.70
CA GLN A 21 -46.58 -12.82 16.78
C GLN A 21 -46.25 -12.08 15.48
N ARG A 22 -47.17 -11.26 14.95
CA ARG A 22 -46.92 -10.44 13.76
C ARG A 22 -45.95 -9.30 14.08
N GLU A 23 -46.14 -8.63 15.21
CA GLU A 23 -45.27 -7.56 15.68
C GLU A 23 -43.84 -8.07 15.95
N TYR A 24 -43.69 -9.22 16.62
CA TYR A 24 -42.39 -9.85 16.84
C TYR A 24 -41.68 -10.20 15.53
N ARG A 25 -42.40 -10.71 14.53
CA ARG A 25 -41.81 -10.99 13.21
C ARG A 25 -41.41 -9.72 12.48
N ALA A 26 -42.20 -8.65 12.57
CA ALA A 26 -41.87 -7.36 11.97
C ALA A 26 -40.63 -6.74 12.64
N ALA A 27 -40.61 -6.71 13.97
CA ALA A 27 -39.48 -6.21 14.76
C ALA A 27 -38.21 -7.03 14.52
N SER A 28 -38.31 -8.37 14.45
CA SER A 28 -37.18 -9.24 14.14
C SER A 28 -36.62 -8.98 12.74
N LYS A 29 -37.47 -8.75 11.73
CA LYS A 29 -37.03 -8.39 10.38
C LYS A 29 -36.35 -7.02 10.35
N GLN A 30 -36.88 -6.04 11.06
CA GLN A 30 -36.27 -4.71 11.16
C GLN A 30 -34.91 -4.76 11.85
N LEU A 31 -34.80 -5.52 12.94
CA LEU A 31 -33.53 -5.72 13.64
C LEU A 31 -32.50 -6.43 12.75
N ALA A 32 -32.91 -7.48 12.02
CA ALA A 32 -32.02 -8.17 11.09
C ALA A 32 -31.49 -7.24 9.99
N ALA A 33 -32.37 -6.39 9.42
CA ALA A 33 -31.95 -5.40 8.43
C ALA A 33 -30.99 -4.35 9.02
N GLN A 34 -31.24 -3.88 10.25
CA GLN A 34 -30.33 -2.95 10.93
C GLN A 34 -28.97 -3.57 11.25
N ILE A 35 -28.94 -4.84 11.65
CA ILE A 35 -27.68 -5.57 11.90
C ILE A 35 -26.89 -5.71 10.60
N GLU A 36 -27.55 -6.00 9.48
CA GLU A 36 -26.87 -6.12 8.20
C GLU A 36 -26.28 -4.79 7.73
N ILE A 37 -27.05 -3.70 7.84
CA ILE A 37 -26.55 -2.34 7.54
C ILE A 37 -25.36 -1.99 8.44
N ALA A 38 -25.46 -2.22 9.75
CA ALA A 38 -24.38 -1.93 10.69
C ALA A 38 -23.12 -2.76 10.39
N ARG A 39 -23.30 -4.00 9.89
CA ARG A 39 -22.19 -4.85 9.48
C ARG A 39 -21.53 -4.33 8.20
N GLU A 40 -22.31 -3.99 7.18
CA GLU A 40 -21.80 -3.41 5.93
C GLU A 40 -21.06 -2.08 6.18
N GLU A 41 -21.61 -1.22 7.03
CA GLU A 41 -20.95 0.01 7.47
C GLU A 41 -19.64 -0.29 8.18
N LEU A 42 -19.62 -1.22 9.14
CA LEU A 42 -18.41 -1.60 9.86
C LEU A 42 -17.32 -2.16 8.93
N GLU A 43 -17.71 -3.02 7.98
CA GLU A 43 -16.78 -3.57 6.98
C GLU A 43 -16.21 -2.44 6.11
N THR A 44 -17.04 -1.48 5.70
CA THR A 44 -16.60 -0.30 4.93
C THR A 44 -15.64 0.58 5.74
N PHE A 45 -15.99 0.94 6.97
CA PHE A 45 -15.13 1.72 7.87
C PHE A 45 -13.79 1.02 8.13
N SER A 46 -13.80 -0.28 8.37
CA SER A 46 -12.58 -1.06 8.60
C SER A 46 -11.68 -1.07 7.35
N SER A 47 -12.29 -1.19 6.16
CA SER A 47 -11.59 -1.13 4.89
C SER A 47 -10.99 0.25 4.65
N GLU A 48 -11.74 1.33 4.85
CA GLU A 48 -11.26 2.71 4.69
C GLU A 48 -10.04 2.98 5.58
N ARG A 49 -10.16 2.65 6.87
CA ARG A 49 -9.06 2.80 7.84
C ARG A 49 -7.80 2.05 7.42
N LEU A 50 -7.94 0.79 7.00
CA LEU A 50 -6.80 0.03 6.47
C LEU A 50 -6.18 0.75 5.26
N GLY A 51 -7.00 1.28 4.36
CA GLY A 51 -6.54 2.07 3.22
C GLY A 51 -5.71 3.29 3.61
N GLU A 52 -6.15 4.03 4.63
CA GLU A 52 -5.42 5.18 5.18
C GLU A 52 -4.08 4.75 5.81
N GLU A 53 -4.08 3.70 6.63
CA GLU A 53 -2.87 3.16 7.25
C GLU A 53 -1.84 2.74 6.18
N PHE A 54 -2.28 2.07 5.10
CA PHE A 54 -1.42 1.73 3.96
C PHE A 54 -0.81 2.97 3.30
N LEU A 55 -1.62 4.01 3.04
CA LEU A 55 -1.13 5.25 2.42
C LEU A 55 -0.15 6.00 3.32
N HIS A 56 -0.37 5.99 4.64
CA HIS A 56 0.55 6.59 5.60
C HIS A 56 1.93 5.92 5.56
N VAL A 57 1.98 4.59 5.54
CA VAL A 57 3.26 3.86 5.44
C VAL A 57 3.97 4.15 4.13
N ILE A 58 3.25 4.18 3.01
CA ILE A 58 3.86 4.46 1.70
C ILE A 58 4.41 5.89 1.64
N ARG A 59 3.70 6.87 2.22
CA ARG A 59 4.19 8.25 2.35
C ARG A 59 5.45 8.35 3.20
N ASP A 60 5.53 7.63 4.32
CA ASP A 60 6.75 7.58 5.15
C ASP A 60 7.94 7.02 4.36
N ILE A 61 7.72 5.91 3.63
CA ILE A 61 8.74 5.32 2.76
C ILE A 61 9.21 6.33 1.70
N ASP A 62 8.29 7.02 1.03
CA ASP A 62 8.61 8.01 0.01
C ASP A 62 9.39 9.21 0.56
N GLN A 63 9.03 9.69 1.76
CA GLN A 63 9.76 10.77 2.43
C GLN A 63 11.19 10.37 2.77
N ARG A 64 11.38 9.16 3.32
CA ARG A 64 12.71 8.62 3.63
C ARG A 64 13.55 8.39 2.38
N LEU A 65 12.96 7.84 1.32
CA LEU A 65 13.62 7.71 0.03
C LEU A 65 14.05 9.08 -0.52
N SER A 66 13.14 10.07 -0.48
CA SER A 66 13.44 11.42 -0.96
C SER A 66 14.60 12.07 -0.21
N ALA A 67 14.68 11.86 1.11
CA ALA A 67 15.80 12.34 1.93
C ALA A 67 17.12 11.66 1.54
N LEU A 68 17.13 10.33 1.43
CA LEU A 68 18.32 9.57 1.05
C LEU A 68 18.83 9.94 -0.35
N LEU A 69 17.93 10.17 -1.31
CA LEU A 69 18.29 10.56 -2.67
C LEU A 69 18.99 11.93 -2.74
N LEU A 70 18.76 12.80 -1.76
CA LEU A 70 19.39 14.12 -1.67
C LEU A 70 20.70 14.11 -0.87
N GLU A 71 21.11 12.97 -0.32
CA GLU A 71 22.38 12.87 0.40
C GLU A 71 23.57 13.10 -0.53
N VAL A 72 24.53 13.90 -0.04
CA VAL A 72 25.75 14.26 -0.76
C VAL A 72 26.78 13.15 -0.55
N ILE A 73 27.15 12.49 -1.64
CA ILE A 73 28.10 11.37 -1.67
C ILE A 73 29.51 11.78 -2.11
N SER A 74 29.68 13.02 -2.56
CA SER A 74 30.99 13.57 -2.88
C SER A 74 31.79 13.89 -1.62
N PRO A 75 33.13 13.78 -1.64
CA PRO A 75 33.99 14.22 -0.54
C PRO A 75 33.76 15.70 -0.15
N PRO A 76 34.01 16.10 1.10
CA PRO A 76 33.77 17.48 1.57
C PRO A 76 34.47 18.58 0.75
N ASN A 77 35.61 18.24 0.14
CA ASN A 77 36.42 19.17 -0.66
C ASN A 77 36.21 19.01 -2.16
N ALA A 78 35.17 18.29 -2.59
CA ALA A 78 34.87 18.14 -4.00
C ALA A 78 34.42 19.47 -4.61
N PRO A 79 34.83 19.79 -5.86
CA PRO A 79 34.44 21.04 -6.53
C PRO A 79 32.94 21.15 -6.79
N GLN A 80 32.22 20.03 -6.80
CA GLN A 80 30.77 19.97 -6.95
C GLN A 80 30.20 18.92 -5.99
N ALA A 81 29.11 19.28 -5.31
CA ALA A 81 28.33 18.35 -4.53
C ALA A 81 27.61 17.36 -5.45
N VAL A 82 27.88 16.07 -5.26
CA VAL A 82 27.22 14.99 -6.01
C VAL A 82 26.23 14.28 -5.09
N THR A 83 25.01 14.08 -5.56
CA THR A 83 23.94 13.39 -4.80
C THR A 83 23.62 12.02 -5.38
N ILE A 84 22.95 11.17 -4.60
CA ILE A 84 22.46 9.87 -5.09
C ILE A 84 21.45 10.07 -6.25
N SER A 85 20.60 11.10 -6.19
CA SER A 85 19.67 11.42 -7.28
C SER A 85 20.35 11.67 -8.63
N GLN A 86 21.55 12.25 -8.64
CA GLN A 86 22.33 12.40 -9.86
C GLN A 86 22.86 11.06 -10.38
N MET A 87 23.18 10.12 -9.49
CA MET A 87 23.58 8.76 -9.86
C MET A 87 22.41 7.93 -10.39
N VAL A 88 21.19 8.18 -9.92
CA VAL A 88 19.97 7.62 -10.53
C VAL A 88 19.83 8.11 -11.98
N ALA A 89 19.88 9.43 -12.19
CA ALA A 89 19.80 10.01 -13.54
C ALA A 89 20.92 9.51 -14.46
N GLU A 90 22.13 9.33 -13.92
CA GLU A 90 23.26 8.80 -14.68
C GLU A 90 23.08 7.33 -15.04
N ALA A 91 22.48 6.51 -14.16
CA ALA A 91 22.11 5.13 -14.47
C ALA A 91 21.12 5.07 -15.64
N ASP A 92 20.10 5.94 -15.63
CA ASP A 92 19.13 6.04 -16.71
C ASP A 92 19.79 6.47 -18.03
N ARG A 93 20.67 7.47 -17.98
CA ARG A 93 21.44 7.93 -19.15
C ARG A 93 22.26 6.79 -19.75
N ILE A 94 22.96 6.01 -18.93
CA ILE A 94 23.77 4.88 -19.39
C ILE A 94 22.90 3.81 -20.06
N VAL A 95 21.73 3.49 -19.49
CA VAL A 95 20.82 2.49 -20.09
C VAL A 95 20.23 2.99 -21.41
N MET A 96 19.85 4.27 -21.49
CA MET A 96 19.19 4.83 -22.67
C MET A 96 20.14 5.19 -23.81
N GLN A 97 21.32 5.72 -23.49
CA GLN A 97 22.25 6.29 -24.46
C GLN A 97 23.58 5.53 -24.55
N GLY A 98 23.85 4.62 -23.61
CA GLY A 98 25.12 3.94 -23.48
C GLY A 98 26.24 4.84 -22.94
N GLY A 99 27.47 4.34 -23.08
CA GLY A 99 28.69 5.03 -22.64
C GLY A 99 29.14 4.64 -21.24
N SER A 100 30.27 5.23 -20.82
CA SER A 100 30.85 5.04 -19.50
C SER A 100 30.72 6.31 -18.66
N SER A 101 30.67 6.13 -17.35
CA SER A 101 30.64 7.23 -16.38
C SER A 101 31.59 6.90 -15.23
N PRO A 102 32.74 7.58 -15.13
CA PRO A 102 33.67 7.38 -14.02
C PRO A 102 33.00 7.65 -12.66
N ALA A 103 32.15 8.68 -12.59
CA ALA A 103 31.41 9.02 -11.39
C ALA A 103 30.47 7.88 -10.97
N PHE A 104 29.69 7.34 -11.92
CA PHE A 104 28.81 6.21 -11.64
C PHE A 104 29.59 4.94 -11.27
N THR A 105 30.72 4.69 -11.92
CA THR A 105 31.58 3.52 -11.60
C THR A 105 32.14 3.62 -10.17
N HIS A 106 32.60 4.80 -9.76
CA HIS A 106 33.02 5.03 -8.38
C HIS A 106 31.85 4.91 -7.39
N PHE A 107 30.67 5.42 -7.76
CA PHE A 107 29.47 5.24 -6.96
C PHE A 107 29.14 3.75 -6.75
N LEU A 108 29.15 2.92 -7.80
CA LEU A 108 28.91 1.48 -7.68
C LEU A 108 29.95 0.79 -6.78
N HIS A 109 31.21 1.21 -6.87
CA HIS A 109 32.27 0.70 -6.01
C HIS A 109 32.02 1.05 -4.53
N TYR A 110 31.72 2.32 -4.22
CA TYR A 110 31.46 2.74 -2.85
C TYR A 110 30.15 2.17 -2.31
N ALA A 111 29.10 2.09 -3.12
CA ALA A 111 27.82 1.50 -2.75
C ALA A 111 27.94 0.03 -2.30
N ASN A 112 28.95 -0.68 -2.78
CA ASN A 112 29.24 -2.08 -2.43
C ASN A 112 30.44 -2.24 -1.46
N SER A 113 31.04 -1.14 -1.00
CA SER A 113 32.16 -1.16 -0.07
C SER A 113 31.67 -0.95 1.37
N PRO A 114 31.78 -1.96 2.27
CA PRO A 114 31.31 -1.85 3.64
C PRO A 114 31.94 -0.65 4.37
N GLY A 115 31.10 0.14 5.05
CA GLY A 115 31.55 1.31 5.82
C GLY A 115 31.85 2.55 4.97
N SER A 116 31.59 2.52 3.66
CA SER A 116 31.64 3.74 2.85
C SER A 116 30.47 4.67 3.18
N VAL A 117 30.64 5.96 2.91
CA VAL A 117 29.59 6.98 3.06
C VAL A 117 28.38 6.71 2.16
N VAL A 118 28.57 5.94 1.08
CA VAL A 118 27.53 5.63 0.08
C VAL A 118 26.82 4.31 0.38
N GLU A 119 27.48 3.36 1.04
CA GLU A 119 26.93 2.03 1.31
C GLU A 119 25.69 2.08 2.18
N ALA A 120 25.74 2.78 3.32
CA ALA A 120 24.63 2.81 4.26
C ALA A 120 23.35 3.43 3.65
N PRO A 121 23.40 4.58 2.95
CA PRO A 121 22.24 5.13 2.26
C PRO A 121 21.70 4.21 1.18
N VAL A 122 22.58 3.60 0.37
CA VAL A 122 22.15 2.67 -0.69
C VAL A 122 21.51 1.40 -0.13
N ARG A 123 22.05 0.84 0.96
CA ARG A 123 21.45 -0.31 1.64
C ARG A 123 20.07 0.03 2.18
N GLU A 124 19.89 1.23 2.73
CA GLU A 124 18.59 1.71 3.19
C GLU A 124 17.60 1.92 2.04
N ILE A 125 18.03 2.49 0.90
CA ILE A 125 17.20 2.60 -0.30
C ILE A 125 16.73 1.22 -0.77
N LYS A 126 17.63 0.23 -0.84
CA LYS A 126 17.26 -1.16 -1.21
C LYS A 126 16.21 -1.73 -0.25
N TYR A 127 16.40 -1.52 1.05
CA TYR A 127 15.45 -1.95 2.09
C TYR A 127 14.07 -1.30 1.89
N LEU A 128 14.02 0.02 1.73
CA LEU A 128 12.79 0.79 1.57
C LEU A 128 12.04 0.43 0.30
N VAL A 129 12.74 0.27 -0.83
CA VAL A 129 12.13 -0.15 -2.10
C VAL A 129 11.57 -1.57 -1.99
N ASN A 130 12.29 -2.51 -1.36
CA ASN A 130 11.75 -3.84 -1.12
C ASN A 130 10.57 -3.81 -0.15
N LYS A 131 10.59 -2.95 0.88
CA LYS A 131 9.45 -2.79 1.78
C LYS A 131 8.23 -2.25 1.05
N LEU A 132 8.38 -1.25 0.19
CA LEU A 132 7.29 -0.76 -0.65
C LEU A 132 6.72 -1.87 -1.53
N ARG A 133 7.57 -2.68 -2.16
CA ARG A 133 7.16 -3.86 -2.93
C ARG A 133 6.30 -4.80 -2.09
N GLU A 134 6.77 -5.17 -0.90
CA GLU A 134 6.05 -6.03 0.04
C GLU A 134 4.69 -5.42 0.41
N PHE A 135 4.62 -4.13 0.75
CA PHE A 135 3.37 -3.47 1.12
C PHE A 135 2.36 -3.44 -0.04
N LEU A 136 2.81 -3.15 -1.26
CA LEU A 136 1.94 -3.16 -2.45
C LEU A 136 1.47 -4.58 -2.79
N GLU A 137 2.32 -5.60 -2.60
CA GLU A 137 1.95 -7.00 -2.79
C GLU A 137 0.91 -7.47 -1.75
N HIS A 138 1.01 -7.02 -0.50
CA HIS A 138 -0.03 -7.28 0.50
C HIS A 138 -1.32 -6.54 0.15
N TYR A 139 -1.25 -5.28 -0.28
CA TYR A 139 -2.42 -4.50 -0.65
C TYR A 139 -3.24 -5.19 -1.76
N SER A 140 -2.60 -5.69 -2.82
CA SER A 140 -3.29 -6.37 -3.92
C SER A 140 -4.00 -7.65 -3.47
N ARG A 141 -3.43 -8.39 -2.51
CA ARG A 141 -4.05 -9.60 -1.94
C ARG A 141 -5.28 -9.30 -1.09
N TYR A 142 -5.29 -8.19 -0.35
CA TYR A 142 -6.37 -7.87 0.59
C TYR A 142 -7.49 -7.01 0.03
N LYS A 143 -7.19 -6.07 -0.88
CA LYS A 143 -8.14 -5.00 -1.21
C LYS A 143 -8.66 -4.95 -2.65
N ALA A 144 -8.02 -5.53 -3.66
CA ALA A 144 -8.39 -5.10 -5.02
C ALA A 144 -8.13 -6.05 -6.20
N LYS A 145 -8.99 -5.88 -7.21
CA LYS A 145 -8.80 -6.29 -8.62
C LYS A 145 -7.74 -5.44 -9.36
N GLY A 146 -7.14 -4.43 -8.73
CA GLY A 146 -6.16 -3.50 -9.33
C GLY A 146 -5.68 -2.40 -8.36
N PHE A 147 -4.65 -1.64 -8.72
CA PHE A 147 -4.09 -0.60 -7.83
C PHE A 147 -4.78 0.75 -7.99
N ALA A 148 -4.99 1.46 -6.87
CA ALA A 148 -5.45 2.84 -6.91
C ALA A 148 -4.38 3.76 -7.55
N PRO A 149 -4.75 4.84 -8.28
CA PRO A 149 -3.79 5.69 -8.99
C PRO A 149 -2.65 6.25 -8.12
N VAL A 150 -2.94 6.56 -6.85
CA VAL A 150 -1.93 7.01 -5.90
C VAL A 150 -0.86 5.96 -5.61
N LEU A 151 -1.23 4.67 -5.59
CA LEU A 151 -0.29 3.57 -5.39
C LEU A 151 0.56 3.33 -6.64
N VAL A 152 -0.04 3.49 -7.83
CA VAL A 152 0.66 3.45 -9.12
C VAL A 152 1.73 4.55 -9.16
N TYR A 153 1.41 5.77 -8.74
CA TYR A 153 2.38 6.87 -8.65
C TYR A 153 3.61 6.52 -7.80
N TYR A 154 3.43 5.90 -6.62
CA TYR A 154 4.56 5.49 -5.79
C TYR A 154 5.34 4.31 -6.39
N ALA A 155 4.65 3.38 -7.07
CA ALA A 155 5.30 2.31 -7.82
C ALA A 155 6.17 2.87 -8.96
N ASP A 156 5.69 3.88 -9.69
CA ASP A 156 6.44 4.55 -10.76
C ASP A 156 7.71 5.22 -10.23
N LYS A 157 7.60 5.92 -9.09
CA LYS A 157 8.79 6.53 -8.44
C LYS A 157 9.82 5.48 -8.05
N ALA A 158 9.39 4.34 -7.51
CA ALA A 158 10.30 3.24 -7.18
C ALA A 158 10.88 2.59 -8.44
N TYR A 159 10.08 2.49 -9.51
CA TYR A 159 10.51 1.94 -10.80
C TYR A 159 11.65 2.76 -11.42
N GLN A 160 11.62 4.09 -11.28
CA GLN A 160 12.70 4.97 -11.73
C GLN A 160 14.06 4.67 -11.07
N LEU A 161 14.06 4.06 -9.89
CA LEU A 161 15.30 3.68 -9.20
C LEU A 161 15.90 2.36 -9.72
N MET A 162 15.15 1.59 -10.54
CA MET A 162 15.52 0.20 -10.88
C MET A 162 16.83 0.11 -11.66
N ASN A 163 17.11 1.03 -12.57
CA ASN A 163 18.36 1.00 -13.34
C ASN A 163 19.58 1.13 -12.43
N MET A 164 19.53 2.07 -11.48
CA MET A 164 20.59 2.24 -10.48
C MET A 164 20.68 1.01 -9.56
N LEU A 165 19.54 0.54 -9.02
CA LEU A 165 19.53 -0.55 -8.04
C LEU A 165 19.96 -1.90 -8.62
N GLU A 166 19.66 -2.17 -9.89
CA GLU A 166 20.14 -3.36 -10.58
C GLU A 166 21.63 -3.29 -10.91
N ALA A 167 22.13 -2.11 -11.29
CA ALA A 167 23.56 -1.91 -11.50
C ALA A 167 24.37 -2.11 -10.20
N ILE A 168 23.83 -1.70 -9.06
CA ILE A 168 24.43 -1.97 -7.75
C ILE A 168 24.32 -3.45 -7.39
N GLY A 169 23.18 -4.08 -7.68
CA GLY A 169 22.88 -5.47 -7.37
C GLY A 169 22.31 -5.69 -5.96
N GLY A 170 21.95 -6.94 -5.64
CA GLY A 170 21.42 -7.33 -4.33
C GLY A 170 19.93 -7.04 -4.11
N MET A 171 19.20 -6.59 -5.13
CA MET A 171 17.74 -6.54 -5.10
C MET A 171 17.16 -7.95 -5.29
N PRO A 172 16.00 -8.28 -4.67
CA PRO A 172 15.33 -9.54 -4.92
C PRO A 172 15.01 -9.73 -6.41
N PRO A 173 15.12 -10.97 -6.92
CA PRO A 173 14.69 -11.28 -8.29
C PRO A 173 13.24 -10.85 -8.50
N LYS A 174 12.91 -10.37 -9.71
CA LYS A 174 11.56 -9.89 -10.11
C LYS A 174 11.11 -8.57 -9.48
N THR A 175 11.95 -7.85 -8.74
CA THR A 175 11.57 -6.54 -8.20
C THR A 175 11.21 -5.54 -9.31
N ARG A 176 12.00 -5.45 -10.38
CA ARG A 176 11.69 -4.63 -11.56
C ARG A 176 10.38 -5.07 -12.22
N GLU A 177 10.21 -6.37 -12.46
CA GLU A 177 9.01 -6.93 -13.10
C GLU A 177 7.74 -6.59 -12.29
N PHE A 178 7.82 -6.67 -10.96
CA PHE A 178 6.72 -6.30 -10.08
C PHE A 178 6.34 -4.84 -10.29
N PHE A 179 7.28 -3.90 -10.15
CA PHE A 179 6.97 -2.48 -10.30
C PHE A 179 6.52 -2.15 -11.72
N ALA A 180 7.13 -2.73 -12.75
CA ALA A 180 6.67 -2.58 -14.14
C ALA A 180 5.21 -3.03 -14.33
N THR A 181 4.79 -4.11 -13.68
CA THR A 181 3.41 -4.61 -13.75
C THR A 181 2.42 -3.71 -13.02
N VAL A 182 2.84 -3.07 -11.93
CA VAL A 182 2.01 -2.08 -11.21
C VAL A 182 1.90 -0.77 -12.00
N SER A 183 3.00 -0.37 -12.66
CA SER A 183 3.13 0.86 -13.45
C SER A 183 2.43 0.81 -14.82
N ASP A 184 2.23 -0.38 -15.39
CA ASP A 184 1.53 -0.56 -16.66
C ASP A 184 0.13 -1.18 -16.44
N PRO A 185 -0.92 -0.36 -16.26
CA PRO A 185 -2.28 -0.84 -16.04
C PRO A 185 -2.95 -1.42 -17.31
N HIS A 186 -2.25 -1.52 -18.45
CA HIS A 186 -2.81 -1.89 -19.76
C HIS A 186 -2.33 -3.23 -20.34
N ARG A 187 -1.86 -4.16 -19.51
CA ARG A 187 -1.73 -5.59 -19.90
C ARG A 187 -2.92 -6.44 -19.47
#